data_AF-A0A3D4T9Z2-F1
#
_entry.id   AF-A0A3D4T9Z2-F1
#
_cell.length_a   1.000
_cell.length_b   1.000
_cell.length_c   1.000
_cell.angle_alpha   90.00
_cell.angle_beta   90.00
_cell.angle_gamma   90.00
#
_symmetry.space_group_name_H-M   'P 1'
#
loop_
_entity.id
_entity.type
_entity.pdbx_description
1 polymer ?
#
loop_
_entity_poly.entity_id
_entity_poly.type
_entity_poly.pdbx_seq_one_letter_code
_entity_poly.pdbx_strand_id
1 'polypeptide(L)'
;MQVEQFYYDNRTVKNFAYATVLWGIVGMLAGLLVAIQFYLPAASFNFAPTTFGRLRPVHTNAVIFAFVGNCIFAGIYYSLQRLCKARMFSDLLSKIHFWGWQLIIVAAALTLFMGYTTGKEYAELEWPIDIAITLVWVVFGINMFGTILTRRESHLYVAIWFYIATWVTVAMLHIVNSFEIPFSPLKSYSWYAG
;
A
#
# COMPACT_ATOMS: atom_id res chain seq x y z
N MET A 1 -28.08 -4.30 32.24
CA MET A 1 -27.30 -4.13 31.00
C MET A 1 -27.14 -5.49 30.35
N GLN A 2 -27.63 -5.69 29.13
CA GLN A 2 -27.29 -6.90 28.35
C GLN A 2 -25.82 -6.81 27.93
N VAL A 3 -25.08 -7.90 28.10
CA VAL A 3 -23.70 -7.99 27.62
C VAL A 3 -23.75 -8.12 26.10
N GLU A 4 -23.40 -7.06 25.37
CA GLU A 4 -23.29 -7.12 23.92
C GLU A 4 -22.18 -8.09 23.52
N GLN A 5 -22.56 -9.20 22.87
CA GLN A 5 -21.62 -10.08 22.20
C GLN A 5 -21.37 -9.59 20.78
N PHE A 6 -20.10 -9.43 20.42
CA PHE A 6 -19.70 -9.06 19.07
C PHE A 6 -18.50 -9.91 18.65
N TYR A 7 -18.41 -10.17 17.34
CA TYR A 7 -17.32 -10.92 16.74
C TYR A 7 -16.42 -9.96 15.96
N TYR A 8 -15.10 -10.18 16.04
CA TYR A 8 -14.13 -9.44 15.23
C TYR A 8 -14.16 -9.89 13.77
N ASP A 9 -13.93 -8.97 12.84
CA ASP A 9 -13.67 -9.31 11.45
C ASP A 9 -12.22 -9.80 11.29
N ASN A 10 -12.05 -11.11 11.21
CA ASN A 10 -10.77 -11.74 10.91
C ASN A 10 -10.62 -12.10 9.43
N ARG A 11 -11.66 -11.92 8.59
CA ARG A 11 -11.60 -12.27 7.17
C ARG A 11 -10.70 -11.28 6.43
N THR A 12 -10.91 -9.99 6.65
CA THR A 12 -10.07 -8.93 6.05
C THR A 12 -8.60 -9.10 6.49
N VAL A 13 -8.37 -9.39 7.77
CA VAL A 13 -7.02 -9.66 8.29
C VAL A 13 -6.35 -10.81 7.56
N LYS A 14 -7.05 -11.95 7.40
CA LYS A 14 -6.53 -13.11 6.68
C LYS A 14 -6.21 -12.78 5.22
N ASN A 15 -7.08 -12.03 4.55
CA ASN A 15 -6.85 -11.61 3.17
C ASN A 15 -5.54 -10.80 3.03
N PHE A 16 -5.34 -9.79 3.90
CA PHE A 16 -4.09 -9.02 3.92
C PHE A 16 -2.88 -9.88 4.31
N ALA A 17 -3.03 -10.84 5.23
CA ALA A 17 -1.95 -11.75 5.59
C ALA A 17 -1.55 -12.67 4.42
N TYR A 18 -2.51 -13.22 3.68
CA TYR A 18 -2.23 -14.01 2.48
C TYR A 18 -1.59 -13.17 1.37
N ALA A 19 -2.10 -11.96 1.15
CA ALA A 19 -1.48 -11.00 0.22
C ALA A 19 -0.05 -10.63 0.64
N THR A 20 0.21 -10.48 1.94
CA THR A 20 1.56 -10.23 2.47
C THR A 20 2.51 -11.35 2.06
N VAL A 21 2.14 -12.62 2.27
CA VAL A 21 3.01 -13.75 1.88
C VAL A 21 3.24 -13.77 0.38
N LEU A 22 2.16 -13.60 -0.41
CA LEU A 22 2.23 -13.59 -1.87
C LEU A 22 3.19 -12.50 -2.39
N TRP A 23 2.96 -11.25 -1.99
CA TRP A 23 3.77 -10.12 -2.45
C TRP A 23 5.18 -10.11 -1.86
N GLY A 24 5.36 -10.69 -0.67
CA GLY A 24 6.69 -10.94 -0.10
C GLY A 24 7.51 -11.85 -1.02
N ILE A 25 6.93 -12.97 -1.46
CA ILE A 25 7.60 -13.87 -2.41
C ILE A 25 7.89 -13.15 -3.74
N VAL A 26 6.90 -12.48 -4.32
CA VAL A 26 7.06 -11.76 -5.60
C VAL A 26 8.13 -10.68 -5.51
N GLY A 27 8.08 -9.84 -4.48
CA GLY A 27 9.04 -8.75 -4.27
C GLY A 27 10.46 -9.25 -4.06
N MET A 28 10.65 -10.32 -3.27
CA MET A 28 11.97 -10.91 -3.04
C MET A 28 12.52 -11.60 -4.28
N LEU A 29 11.69 -12.27 -5.09
CA LEU A 29 12.11 -12.86 -6.36
C LEU A 29 12.55 -11.79 -7.37
N ALA A 30 11.81 -10.68 -7.47
CA ALA A 30 12.22 -9.53 -8.29
C ALA A 30 13.56 -8.96 -7.81
N GLY A 31 13.75 -8.85 -6.49
CA GLY A 31 15.00 -8.39 -5.89
C GLY A 31 16.17 -9.30 -6.18
N LEU A 32 15.96 -10.62 -6.11
CA LEU A 32 16.96 -11.62 -6.47
C LEU A 32 17.35 -11.50 -7.95
N LEU A 33 16.39 -11.33 -8.85
CA LEU A 33 16.67 -11.15 -10.28
C LEU A 33 17.48 -9.88 -10.55
N VAL A 34 17.10 -8.76 -9.93
CA VAL A 34 17.85 -7.49 -10.00
C VAL A 34 19.28 -7.66 -9.46
N ALA A 35 19.46 -8.40 -8.36
CA ALA A 35 20.78 -8.68 -7.80
C ALA A 35 21.64 -9.54 -8.74
N ILE A 36 21.07 -10.55 -9.40
CA ILE A 36 21.77 -11.36 -10.40
C ILE A 36 22.20 -10.49 -11.59
N GLN A 37 21.35 -9.56 -12.04
CA GLN A 37 21.65 -8.67 -13.17
C GLN A 37 22.86 -7.76 -12.94
N PHE A 38 23.21 -7.43 -11.68
CA PHE A 38 24.44 -6.67 -11.37
C PHE A 38 25.72 -7.44 -11.73
N TYR A 39 25.73 -8.75 -11.52
CA TYR A 39 26.88 -9.61 -11.85
C TYR A 39 26.80 -10.17 -13.27
N LEU A 40 25.59 -10.54 -13.72
CA LEU A 40 25.33 -11.14 -15.02
C LEU A 40 24.27 -10.32 -15.78
N PRO A 41 24.66 -9.25 -16.51
CA PRO A 41 23.71 -8.40 -17.24
C PRO A 41 22.83 -9.14 -18.26
N ALA A 42 23.30 -10.29 -18.77
CA ALA A 42 22.54 -11.17 -19.65
C ALA A 42 21.26 -11.74 -19.01
N ALA A 43 21.17 -11.77 -17.68
CA ALA A 43 19.95 -12.14 -16.94
C ALA A 43 18.79 -11.12 -17.10
N SER A 44 18.98 -10.06 -17.90
CA SER A 44 17.90 -9.19 -18.39
C SER A 44 17.12 -9.78 -19.58
N PHE A 45 17.58 -10.91 -20.14
CA PHE A 45 16.94 -11.64 -21.23
C PHE A 45 16.73 -10.84 -22.54
N ASN A 46 17.43 -9.72 -22.71
CA ASN A 46 17.24 -8.81 -23.85
C ASN A 46 15.77 -8.38 -24.06
N PHE A 47 14.98 -8.35 -22.98
CA PHE A 47 13.56 -8.00 -23.01
C PHE A 47 13.33 -6.74 -22.17
N ALA A 48 12.71 -5.71 -22.76
CA ALA A 48 12.66 -4.38 -22.17
C ALA A 48 12.08 -4.34 -20.74
N PRO A 49 10.94 -5.01 -20.42
CA PRO A 49 10.41 -5.08 -19.06
C PRO A 49 11.32 -5.73 -18.02
N THR A 50 12.20 -6.65 -18.42
CA THR A 50 13.11 -7.36 -17.50
C THR A 50 14.48 -6.69 -17.39
N THR A 51 14.68 -5.54 -18.02
CA THR A 51 15.91 -4.76 -17.83
C THR A 51 16.01 -4.22 -16.41
N PHE A 52 17.24 -4.09 -15.91
CA PHE A 52 17.52 -3.62 -14.56
C PHE A 52 16.80 -2.31 -14.23
N GLY A 53 16.82 -1.34 -15.15
CA GLY A 53 16.22 -0.02 -14.95
C GLY A 53 14.70 -0.05 -14.73
N ARG A 54 13.99 -1.02 -15.31
CA ARG A 54 12.53 -1.18 -15.10
C ARG A 54 12.21 -2.14 -13.96
N LEU A 55 13.01 -3.18 -13.78
CA LEU A 55 12.78 -4.18 -12.75
C LEU A 55 13.12 -3.67 -11.34
N ARG A 56 14.08 -2.75 -11.21
CA ARG A 56 14.42 -2.09 -9.94
C ARG A 56 13.22 -1.41 -9.28
N PRO A 57 12.51 -0.47 -9.94
CA PRO A 57 11.35 0.18 -9.34
C PRO A 57 10.18 -0.80 -9.11
N VAL A 58 10.05 -1.86 -9.92
CA VAL A 58 9.09 -2.95 -9.64
C VAL A 58 9.42 -3.64 -8.31
N HIS A 59 10.69 -3.96 -8.08
CA HIS A 59 11.14 -4.58 -6.83
C HIS A 59 10.90 -3.66 -5.62
N THR A 60 11.30 -2.38 -5.69
CA THR A 60 11.13 -1.43 -4.56
C THR A 60 9.65 -1.29 -4.19
N ASN A 61 8.77 -1.10 -5.18
CA ASN A 61 7.33 -0.97 -4.96
C ASN A 61 6.70 -2.26 -4.44
N ALA A 62 7.10 -3.41 -4.99
CA ALA A 62 6.60 -4.72 -4.54
C ALA A 62 7.02 -5.04 -3.09
N VAL A 63 8.25 -4.69 -2.67
CA VAL A 63 8.69 -4.97 -1.30
C VAL A 63 8.10 -3.97 -0.30
N ILE A 64 8.00 -2.69 -0.66
CA ILE A 64 7.54 -1.66 0.29
C ILE A 64 6.01 -1.59 0.31
N PHE A 65 5.37 -1.27 -0.80
CA PHE A 65 3.94 -0.98 -0.81
C PHE A 65 3.09 -2.26 -0.92
N ALA A 66 3.56 -3.27 -1.65
CA ALA A 66 2.86 -4.54 -1.70
C ALA A 66 3.15 -5.39 -0.45
N PHE A 67 4.39 -5.80 -0.20
CA PHE A 67 4.69 -6.66 0.94
C PHE A 67 4.54 -5.95 2.30
N VAL A 68 5.33 -4.92 2.59
CA VAL A 68 5.28 -4.23 3.88
C VAL A 68 3.94 -3.51 4.08
N GLY A 69 3.37 -2.90 3.04
CA GLY A 69 2.04 -2.30 3.09
C GLY A 69 0.95 -3.28 3.51
N ASN A 70 0.85 -4.45 2.86
CA ASN A 70 -0.11 -5.49 3.27
C ASN A 70 0.16 -5.99 4.71
N CYS A 71 1.43 -6.06 5.13
CA CYS A 71 1.80 -6.46 6.50
C CYS A 71 1.26 -5.46 7.54
N ILE A 72 1.47 -4.16 7.30
CA ILE A 72 0.95 -3.08 8.15
C ILE A 72 -0.57 -3.14 8.22
N PHE A 73 -1.26 -3.30 7.09
CA PHE A 73 -2.72 -3.38 7.08
C PHE A 73 -3.24 -4.60 7.83
N ALA A 74 -2.66 -5.79 7.64
CA ALA A 74 -3.01 -6.97 8.41
C ALA A 74 -2.85 -6.73 9.92
N GLY A 75 -1.73 -6.11 10.32
CA GLY A 75 -1.44 -5.73 11.70
C GLY A 75 -2.48 -4.78 12.27
N ILE A 76 -2.79 -3.69 11.57
CA ILE A 76 -3.75 -2.66 12.02
C ILE A 76 -5.17 -3.24 12.08
N TYR A 77 -5.66 -3.90 11.04
CA TYR A 77 -7.00 -4.48 11.05
C TYR A 77 -7.18 -5.53 12.16
N TYR A 78 -6.12 -6.25 12.52
CA TYR A 78 -6.14 -7.18 13.64
C TYR A 78 -6.12 -6.46 14.98
N SER A 79 -5.12 -5.62 15.21
CA SER A 79 -4.86 -5.01 16.52
C SER A 79 -5.90 -3.97 16.88
N LEU A 80 -6.32 -3.12 15.93
CA LEU A 80 -7.23 -1.99 16.18
C LEU A 80 -8.54 -2.45 16.81
N GLN A 81 -9.13 -3.52 16.27
CA GLN A 81 -10.38 -4.07 16.78
C GLN A 81 -10.26 -4.50 18.26
N ARG A 82 -9.13 -5.13 18.60
CA ARG A 82 -8.87 -5.69 19.94
C ARG A 82 -8.50 -4.60 20.93
N LEU A 83 -7.71 -3.62 20.50
CA LEU A 83 -7.29 -2.48 21.31
C LEU A 83 -8.45 -1.53 21.61
N CYS A 84 -9.35 -1.31 20.64
CA CYS A 84 -10.57 -0.51 20.83
C CYS A 84 -11.72 -1.31 21.48
N LYS A 85 -11.56 -2.63 21.64
CA LYS A 85 -12.63 -3.59 21.99
C LYS A 85 -13.91 -3.34 21.19
N ALA A 86 -13.75 -3.15 19.88
CA ALA A 86 -14.82 -2.86 18.94
C ALA A 86 -14.57 -3.56 17.60
N ARG A 87 -15.62 -3.96 16.89
CA ARG A 87 -15.49 -4.41 15.50
C ARG A 87 -15.07 -3.22 14.62
N MET A 88 -14.42 -3.51 13.48
CA MET A 88 -14.19 -2.49 12.45
C MET A 88 -15.49 -1.75 12.10
N PHE A 89 -15.39 -0.44 11.89
CA PHE A 89 -16.51 0.45 11.61
C PHE A 89 -17.35 0.03 10.41
N SER A 90 -16.72 -0.41 9.32
CA SER A 90 -17.44 -0.90 8.14
C SER A 90 -16.69 -2.04 7.42
N ASP A 91 -17.32 -3.21 7.37
CA ASP A 91 -16.86 -4.35 6.59
C ASP A 91 -16.81 -4.07 5.08
N LEU A 92 -17.65 -3.15 4.58
CA LEU A 92 -17.63 -2.73 3.19
C LEU A 92 -16.38 -1.89 2.90
N LEU A 93 -16.07 -0.91 3.76
CA LEU A 93 -14.84 -0.11 3.61
C LEU A 93 -13.59 -0.99 3.73
N SER A 94 -13.61 -1.99 4.60
CA SER A 94 -12.55 -2.99 4.71
C SER A 94 -12.30 -3.73 3.38
N LYS A 95 -13.37 -4.13 2.68
CA LYS A 95 -13.27 -4.81 1.38
C LYS A 95 -12.83 -3.88 0.26
N ILE A 96 -13.36 -2.65 0.22
CA ILE A 96 -12.95 -1.63 -0.77
C ILE A 96 -11.46 -1.33 -0.59
N HIS A 97 -11.00 -1.16 0.65
CA HIS A 97 -9.59 -0.96 0.93
C HIS A 97 -8.75 -2.16 0.44
N PHE A 98 -9.10 -3.38 0.83
CA PHE A 98 -8.34 -4.57 0.43
C PHE A 98 -8.22 -4.69 -1.10
N TRP A 99 -9.34 -4.71 -1.81
CA TRP A 99 -9.33 -4.89 -3.27
C TRP A 99 -8.76 -3.68 -4.00
N GLY A 100 -9.04 -2.46 -3.52
CA GLY A 100 -8.45 -1.24 -4.05
C GLY A 100 -6.92 -1.28 -3.97
N TRP A 101 -6.37 -1.69 -2.82
CA TRP A 101 -4.93 -1.84 -2.66
C TRP A 101 -4.32 -2.92 -3.56
N GLN A 102 -4.99 -4.08 -3.70
CA GLN A 102 -4.49 -5.13 -4.60
C GLN A 102 -4.50 -4.69 -6.07
N LEU A 103 -5.55 -3.97 -6.51
CA LEU A 103 -5.63 -3.43 -7.86
C LEU A 103 -4.55 -2.38 -8.13
N ILE A 104 -4.26 -1.52 -7.16
CA ILE A 104 -3.15 -0.55 -7.24
C ILE A 104 -1.81 -1.30 -7.40
N ILE A 105 -1.55 -2.33 -6.61
CA ILE A 105 -0.30 -3.10 -6.71
C ILE A 105 -0.15 -3.73 -8.11
N VAL A 106 -1.22 -4.31 -8.63
CA VAL A 106 -1.22 -4.90 -9.98
C VAL A 106 -1.00 -3.82 -11.05
N ALA A 107 -1.69 -2.68 -10.94
CA ALA A 107 -1.51 -1.55 -11.85
C ALA A 107 -0.07 -1.00 -11.80
N ALA A 108 0.51 -0.90 -10.61
CA ALA A 108 1.91 -0.50 -10.41
C ALA A 108 2.88 -1.45 -11.11
N ALA A 109 2.72 -2.76 -10.92
CA ALA A 109 3.55 -3.75 -11.60
C ALA A 109 3.45 -3.61 -13.13
N LEU A 110 2.23 -3.53 -13.67
CA LEU A 110 2.02 -3.43 -15.12
C LEU A 110 2.62 -2.14 -15.71
N THR A 111 2.36 -1.00 -15.09
CA THR A 111 2.83 0.30 -15.59
C THR A 111 4.35 0.43 -15.52
N LEU A 112 4.98 -0.01 -14.42
CA LEU A 112 6.44 0.00 -14.26
C LEU A 112 7.12 -0.97 -15.25
N PHE A 113 6.57 -2.16 -15.49
CA PHE A 113 7.07 -3.07 -16.54
C PHE A 113 6.99 -2.44 -17.94
N MET A 114 5.93 -1.70 -18.23
CA MET A 114 5.77 -0.95 -19.48
C MET A 114 6.71 0.26 -19.58
N GLY A 115 7.32 0.68 -18.46
CA GLY A 115 8.28 1.78 -18.38
C GLY A 115 7.66 3.14 -18.10
N TYR A 116 6.40 3.17 -17.66
CA TYR A 116 5.76 4.40 -17.19
C TYR A 116 6.24 4.68 -15.77
N THR A 117 7.01 5.77 -15.62
CA THR A 117 7.50 6.19 -14.32
C THR A 117 7.79 7.69 -14.29
N THR A 118 7.54 8.30 -13.14
CA THR A 118 7.93 9.69 -12.82
C THR A 118 9.44 9.82 -12.56
N GLY A 119 10.13 8.71 -12.27
CA GLY A 119 11.56 8.67 -11.94
C GLY A 119 11.90 9.04 -10.49
N LYS A 120 10.91 9.42 -9.67
CA LYS A 120 11.09 9.70 -8.24
C LYS A 120 11.11 8.41 -7.43
N GLU A 121 12.17 8.19 -6.66
CA GLU A 121 12.28 6.98 -5.84
C GLU A 121 11.13 6.90 -4.81
N TYR A 122 10.51 5.72 -4.70
CA TYR A 122 9.33 5.44 -3.87
C TYR A 122 8.06 6.22 -4.23
N ALA A 123 8.08 6.99 -5.31
CA ALA A 123 6.93 7.70 -5.90
C ALA A 123 6.94 7.52 -7.41
N GLU A 124 7.34 6.32 -7.88
CA GLU A 124 7.61 6.04 -9.28
C GLU A 124 6.35 5.98 -10.15
N LEU A 125 5.17 5.85 -9.53
CA LEU A 125 3.89 5.62 -10.19
C LEU A 125 3.35 6.92 -10.77
N GLU A 126 2.59 6.81 -11.86
CA GLU A 126 2.03 7.97 -12.57
C GLU A 126 0.70 8.43 -11.94
N TRP A 127 0.34 9.69 -12.21
CA TRP A 127 -0.80 10.41 -11.62
C TRP A 127 -2.12 9.63 -11.44
N PRO A 128 -2.58 8.75 -12.37
CA PRO A 128 -3.84 8.05 -12.15
C PRO A 128 -3.76 7.08 -10.98
N ILE A 129 -2.59 6.46 -10.79
CA ILE A 129 -2.34 5.52 -9.69
C ILE A 129 -2.16 6.30 -8.40
N ASP A 130 -1.51 7.46 -8.42
CA ASP A 130 -1.35 8.31 -7.25
C ASP A 130 -2.69 8.83 -6.70
N ILE A 131 -3.63 9.18 -7.58
CA ILE A 131 -5.01 9.51 -7.19
C ILE A 131 -5.70 8.28 -6.59
N ALA A 132 -5.57 7.11 -7.23
CA ALA A 132 -6.17 5.87 -6.71
C ALA A 132 -5.64 5.51 -5.31
N ILE A 133 -4.34 5.63 -5.09
CA ILE A 133 -3.69 5.47 -3.78
C ILE A 133 -4.31 6.41 -2.76
N THR A 134 -4.42 7.69 -3.10
CA THR A 134 -5.00 8.70 -2.20
C THR A 134 -6.42 8.32 -1.78
N LEU A 135 -7.27 7.92 -2.74
CA LEU A 135 -8.66 7.54 -2.47
C LEU A 135 -8.74 6.28 -1.57
N VAL A 136 -7.94 5.25 -1.86
CA VAL A 136 -7.92 4.01 -1.07
C VAL A 136 -7.36 4.27 0.34
N TRP A 137 -6.36 5.14 0.47
CA TRP A 137 -5.79 5.54 1.75
C TRP A 137 -6.79 6.33 2.61
N VAL A 138 -7.61 7.18 1.99
CA VAL A 138 -8.73 7.87 2.66
C VAL A 138 -9.79 6.87 3.14
N VAL A 139 -10.18 5.91 2.30
CA VAL A 139 -11.12 4.84 2.69
C VAL A 139 -10.60 4.07 3.91
N PHE A 140 -9.32 3.72 3.91
CA PHE A 140 -8.65 3.10 5.05
C PHE A 140 -8.74 3.98 6.31
N GLY A 141 -8.42 5.27 6.17
CA GLY A 141 -8.49 6.25 7.25
C GLY A 141 -9.89 6.37 7.85
N ILE A 142 -10.93 6.54 7.02
CA ILE A 142 -12.32 6.64 7.48
C ILE A 142 -12.69 5.40 8.30
N ASN A 143 -12.33 4.20 7.86
CA ASN A 143 -12.62 2.97 8.59
C ASN A 143 -11.85 2.87 9.92
N MET A 144 -10.57 3.27 9.93
CA MET A 144 -9.74 3.31 11.13
C MET A 144 -10.28 4.30 12.15
N PHE A 145 -10.47 5.56 11.77
CA PHE A 145 -10.98 6.60 12.67
C PHE A 145 -12.41 6.31 13.11
N GLY A 146 -13.28 5.81 12.23
CA GLY A 146 -14.61 5.35 12.61
C GLY A 146 -14.54 4.31 13.74
N THR A 147 -13.61 3.35 13.65
CA THR A 147 -13.43 2.30 14.68
C THR A 147 -12.90 2.88 16.00
N ILE A 148 -12.01 3.87 15.94
CA ILE A 148 -11.47 4.58 17.11
C ILE A 148 -12.55 5.42 17.80
N LEU A 149 -13.47 6.02 17.03
CA LEU A 149 -14.58 6.83 17.55
C LEU A 149 -15.65 5.96 18.21
N THR A 150 -15.88 4.73 17.73
CA THR A 150 -16.83 3.77 18.31
C THR A 150 -16.19 2.81 19.33
N ARG A 151 -15.00 3.15 19.85
CA ARG A 151 -14.28 2.30 20.81
C ARG A 151 -15.02 2.18 22.14
N ARG A 152 -14.80 1.08 22.86
CA ARG A 152 -15.33 0.85 24.21
C ARG A 152 -14.35 1.21 25.32
N GLU A 153 -13.07 1.34 25.00
CA GLU A 153 -12.02 1.72 25.95
C GLU A 153 -11.89 3.25 26.07
N SER A 154 -11.76 3.77 27.29
CA SER A 154 -11.59 5.21 27.51
C SER A 154 -10.26 5.71 26.93
N HIS A 155 -9.17 4.99 27.21
CA HIS A 155 -7.83 5.33 26.77
C HIS A 155 -7.46 4.66 25.45
N LEU A 156 -6.69 5.37 24.63
CA LEU A 156 -6.10 4.82 23.41
C LEU A 156 -4.76 4.18 23.73
N TYR A 157 -4.61 2.93 23.36
CA TYR A 157 -3.32 2.24 23.43
C TYR A 157 -2.31 2.93 22.50
N VAL A 158 -1.04 3.01 22.93
CA VAL A 158 0.01 3.77 22.26
C VAL A 158 0.22 3.35 20.79
N ALA A 159 0.04 2.06 20.45
CA ALA A 159 0.14 1.62 19.06
C ALA A 159 -0.88 2.32 18.13
N ILE A 160 -2.06 2.69 18.63
CA ILE A 160 -3.06 3.44 17.86
C ILE A 160 -2.52 4.82 17.50
N TRP A 161 -1.74 5.46 18.38
CA TRP A 161 -1.13 6.77 18.09
C TRP A 161 -0.15 6.66 16.93
N PHE A 162 0.67 5.59 16.91
CA PHE A 162 1.55 5.31 15.78
C PHE A 162 0.77 5.03 14.50
N TYR A 163 -0.37 4.34 14.55
CA TYR A 163 -1.21 4.13 13.36
C TYR A 163 -1.77 5.44 12.81
N ILE A 164 -2.27 6.33 13.68
CA ILE A 164 -2.74 7.66 13.31
C ILE A 164 -1.60 8.48 12.71
N ALA A 165 -0.45 8.52 13.37
CA ALA A 165 0.72 9.27 12.89
C ALA A 165 1.21 8.77 11.53
N THR A 166 1.27 7.45 11.33
CA THR A 166 1.60 6.84 10.04
C THR A 166 0.59 7.22 8.98
N TRP A 167 -0.71 7.13 9.28
CA TRP A 167 -1.76 7.48 8.31
C TRP A 167 -1.66 8.95 7.87
N VAL A 168 -1.53 9.88 8.83
CA VAL A 168 -1.42 11.33 8.55
C VAL A 168 -0.15 11.65 7.78
N THR A 169 1.00 11.14 8.26
CA THR A 169 2.31 11.48 7.67
C THR A 169 2.42 10.91 6.26
N VAL A 170 2.03 9.66 6.03
CA VAL A 170 2.08 9.05 4.70
C VAL A 170 1.11 9.76 3.75
N ALA A 171 -0.09 10.12 4.19
CA ALA A 171 -1.02 10.88 3.35
C ALA A 171 -0.44 12.24 2.93
N MET A 172 0.17 12.97 3.88
CA MET A 172 0.80 14.26 3.60
C MET A 172 2.00 14.10 2.65
N LEU A 173 2.89 13.14 2.89
CA LEU A 173 4.04 12.87 2.03
C LEU A 173 3.61 12.48 0.62
N HIS A 174 2.62 11.59 0.50
CA HIS A 174 2.09 11.14 -0.80
C HIS A 174 1.51 12.32 -1.59
N ILE A 175 0.56 13.06 -1.01
CA ILE A 175 -0.13 14.16 -1.69
C ILE A 175 0.86 15.26 -2.10
N VAL A 176 1.78 15.64 -1.21
CA VAL A 176 2.74 16.70 -1.50
C VAL A 176 3.74 16.26 -2.54
N ASN A 177 4.31 15.05 -2.43
CA ASN A 177 5.36 14.59 -3.34
C ASN A 177 4.83 14.22 -4.74
N SER A 178 3.59 13.73 -4.82
CA SER A 178 2.88 13.38 -6.06
C SER A 178 2.13 14.56 -6.68
N PHE A 179 2.45 15.80 -6.30
CA PHE A 179 1.89 16.96 -6.99
C PHE A 179 2.59 17.15 -8.34
N GLU A 180 1.85 16.89 -9.42
CA GLU A 180 2.39 16.82 -10.78
C GLU A 180 1.40 17.27 -11.84
N ILE A 181 1.92 17.73 -12.97
CA ILE A 181 1.17 18.22 -14.12
C ILE A 181 0.98 17.06 -15.10
N PRO A 182 -0.26 16.58 -15.34
CA PRO A 182 -0.53 15.54 -16.33
C PRO A 182 -0.22 16.04 -17.74
N PHE A 183 0.59 15.29 -18.49
CA PHE A 183 0.84 15.54 -19.92
C PHE A 183 0.06 14.56 -20.81
N SER A 184 -0.04 13.29 -20.39
CA SER A 184 -0.83 12.25 -21.05
C SER A 184 -1.48 11.31 -20.03
N PRO A 185 -2.37 10.38 -20.44
CA PRO A 185 -3.02 9.46 -19.51
C PRO A 185 -2.07 8.61 -18.65
N LEU A 186 -0.84 8.37 -19.09
CA LEU A 186 0.18 7.60 -18.37
C LEU A 186 1.51 8.36 -18.28
N LYS A 187 1.47 9.69 -18.39
CA LYS A 187 2.66 10.52 -18.24
C LYS A 187 2.34 11.85 -17.56
N SER A 188 3.09 12.18 -16.53
CA SER A 188 3.10 13.46 -15.82
C SER A 188 4.52 13.99 -15.65
N TYR A 189 4.60 15.25 -15.25
CA TYR A 189 5.83 15.91 -14.82
C TYR A 189 5.63 16.51 -13.44
N SER A 190 6.58 16.21 -12.54
CA SER A 190 6.62 16.80 -11.20
C SER A 190 6.48 18.32 -11.26
N TRP A 191 5.64 18.87 -10.38
CA TRP A 191 5.57 20.32 -10.18
C TRP A 191 6.86 20.88 -9.56
N TYR A 192 7.59 20.02 -8.83
CA TYR A 192 8.86 20.37 -8.19
C TYR A 192 10.03 20.03 -9.10
N ALA A 193 11.08 20.85 -9.04
CA ALA A 193 12.28 20.74 -9.87
C ALA A 193 13.24 19.60 -9.47
N GLY A 194 12.78 18.62 -8.68
CA GLY A 194 13.59 17.53 -8.09
C GLY A 194 12.96 16.18 -8.28
#